data_AF-A0A2I9D4K8-F1
#
_entry.id   AF-A0A2I9D4K8-F1
#
_cell.length_a   1.000
_cell.length_b   1.000
_cell.length_c   1.000
_cell.angle_alpha   90.00
_cell.angle_beta   90.00
_cell.angle_gamma   90.00
#
_symmetry.space_group_name_H-M   'P 1'
#
loop_
_entity.id
_entity.type
_entity.pdbx_description
1 polymer ?
#
loop_
_entity_poly.entity_id
_entity_poly.type
_entity_poly.pdbx_seq_one_letter_code
_entity_poly.pdbx_strand_id
1 'polypeptide(L)'
;MSLPEPPRTEAPPGWRLDPGLIPEPERTPALLIHLSPLLGLVLPALGNVLGPLAAWLAYRDRSHVLDDQGKEALNFQLSVWLYSFLVGLLFFALFSLGLLGGLFGAASGSSELGVLAIFGSLAAFFAFFIPVSLVLWAFPLVVMLLAVIRVNQGRAYRYPLSIRWIR
;
A
#
# COMPACT_ATOMS: atom_id res chain seq x y z
N MET A 1 65.09 -11.62 13.97
CA MET A 1 63.99 -12.35 14.63
C MET A 1 62.70 -11.67 14.19
N SER A 2 62.05 -12.20 13.16
CA SER A 2 60.79 -11.64 12.64
C SER A 2 59.67 -11.93 13.63
N LEU A 3 58.88 -10.92 13.97
CA LEU A 3 57.71 -11.11 14.81
C LEU A 3 56.74 -12.10 14.13
N PRO A 4 56.12 -13.03 14.88
CA PRO A 4 55.09 -13.90 14.31
C PRO A 4 53.92 -13.04 13.82
N GLU A 5 53.40 -13.35 12.62
CA GLU A 5 52.19 -12.68 12.13
C GLU A 5 51.05 -12.90 13.13
N PRO A 6 50.20 -11.87 13.39
CA PRO A 6 49.02 -12.05 14.20
C PRO A 6 48.13 -13.13 13.55
N PRO A 7 47.44 -13.96 14.35
CA PRO A 7 46.54 -14.97 13.83
C PRO A 7 45.51 -14.29 12.93
N ARG A 8 45.42 -14.72 11.67
CA ARG A 8 44.35 -14.29 10.76
C ARG A 8 43.05 -14.79 11.38
N THR A 9 42.26 -13.89 11.94
CA THR A 9 40.87 -14.18 12.27
C THR A 9 40.16 -14.45 10.95
N GLU A 10 40.08 -15.72 10.57
CA GLU A 10 39.18 -16.16 9.51
C GLU A 10 37.78 -15.69 9.92
N ALA A 11 37.23 -14.74 9.15
CA ALA A 11 35.87 -14.30 9.36
C ALA A 11 34.96 -15.54 9.36
N PRO A 12 34.05 -15.70 10.35
CA PRO A 12 33.29 -16.93 10.50
C PRO A 12 32.61 -17.33 9.17
N PRO A 13 32.63 -18.61 8.79
CA PRO A 13 32.08 -19.08 7.53
C PRO A 13 30.55 -18.96 7.59
N GLY A 14 30.02 -17.82 7.20
CA GLY A 14 28.60 -17.55 7.39
C GLY A 14 28.14 -16.11 7.27
N TRP A 15 28.95 -15.16 6.81
CA TRP A 15 28.48 -13.80 6.48
C TRP A 15 27.47 -13.75 5.32
N ARG A 16 26.74 -14.84 5.01
CA ARG A 16 25.60 -14.86 4.08
C ARG A 16 24.92 -13.51 4.21
N LEU A 17 25.13 -12.67 3.19
CA LEU A 17 24.59 -11.33 3.12
C LEU A 17 23.09 -11.56 3.13
N ASP A 18 22.43 -11.48 4.30
CA ASP A 18 20.98 -11.58 4.35
C ASP A 18 20.51 -10.38 3.53
N PRO A 19 19.99 -10.59 2.30
CA PRO A 19 19.65 -9.48 1.43
C PRO A 19 18.52 -8.63 2.03
N GLY A 20 17.86 -9.14 3.07
CA GLY A 20 16.85 -8.43 3.83
C GLY A 20 17.39 -7.71 5.08
N LEU A 21 18.68 -7.68 5.36
CA LEU A 21 19.21 -6.98 6.53
C LEU A 21 19.35 -5.47 6.24
N ILE A 22 18.80 -4.65 7.13
CA ILE A 22 18.93 -3.18 7.10
C ILE A 22 20.00 -2.76 8.13
N PRO A 23 21.13 -2.17 7.69
CA PRO A 23 22.15 -1.64 8.60
C PRO A 23 21.59 -0.61 9.58
N GLU A 24 22.13 -0.54 10.81
CA GLU A 24 21.68 0.41 11.84
C GLU A 24 21.51 1.87 11.34
N PRO A 25 22.46 2.44 10.57
CA PRO A 25 22.33 3.82 10.08
C PRO A 25 21.16 4.03 9.10
N GLU A 26 20.65 2.96 8.50
CA GLU A 26 19.60 2.99 7.47
C GLU A 26 18.21 2.70 8.04
N ARG A 27 18.11 2.22 9.29
CA ARG A 27 16.82 1.88 9.90
C ARG A 27 15.90 3.09 10.04
N THR A 28 16.42 4.25 10.47
CA THR A 28 15.61 5.47 10.58
C THR A 28 15.10 5.95 9.21
N PRO A 29 15.94 6.11 8.17
CA PRO A 29 15.45 6.38 6.81
C PRO A 29 14.39 5.39 6.31
N ALA A 30 14.61 4.09 6.52
CA ALA A 30 13.64 3.07 6.13
C ALA A 30 12.31 3.20 6.89
N LEU A 31 12.34 3.50 8.20
CA LEU A 31 11.13 3.81 8.96
C LEU A 31 10.38 5.02 8.38
N LEU A 32 11.10 6.08 8.02
CA LEU A 32 10.50 7.27 7.41
C LEU A 32 9.85 6.97 6.06
N ILE A 33 10.48 6.13 5.24
CA ILE A 33 9.89 5.64 3.98
C ILE A 33 8.54 4.95 4.27
N HIS A 34 8.49 4.01 5.20
CA HIS A 34 7.27 3.25 5.48
C HIS A 34 6.20 4.02 6.27
N LEU A 35 6.56 5.07 7.00
CA LEU A 35 5.62 5.96 7.69
C LEU A 35 5.11 7.09 6.80
N SER A 36 5.86 7.46 5.76
CA SER A 36 5.50 8.57 4.88
C SER A 36 4.11 8.48 4.20
N PRO A 37 3.52 7.29 3.93
CA PRO A 37 2.15 7.22 3.42
C PRO A 37 1.10 7.82 4.38
N LEU A 38 1.41 8.00 5.67
CA LEU A 38 0.54 8.68 6.62
C LEU A 38 0.33 10.17 6.28
N LEU A 39 1.14 10.75 5.39
CA LEU A 39 0.86 12.07 4.82
C LEU A 39 -0.52 12.13 4.14
N GLY A 40 -1.08 10.98 3.74
CA GLY A 40 -2.45 10.86 3.26
C GLY A 40 -3.53 11.31 4.27
N LEU A 41 -3.21 11.40 5.57
CA LEU A 41 -4.11 11.96 6.59
C LEU A 41 -4.22 13.49 6.50
N VAL A 42 -3.15 14.16 6.07
CA VAL A 42 -3.08 15.62 5.94
C VAL A 42 -3.48 16.06 4.53
N LEU A 43 -3.06 15.31 3.52
CA LEU A 43 -3.38 15.51 2.10
C LEU A 43 -4.17 14.29 1.61
N PRO A 44 -5.50 14.27 1.80
CA PRO A 44 -6.34 13.17 1.34
C PRO A 44 -6.16 12.89 -0.15
N ALA A 45 -6.35 11.62 -0.52
CA ALA A 45 -6.09 11.07 -1.85
C ALA A 45 -4.60 11.05 -2.27
N LEU A 46 -3.84 12.15 -2.17
CA LEU A 46 -2.51 12.23 -2.79
C LEU A 46 -1.34 11.97 -1.83
N GLY A 47 -1.47 12.33 -0.55
CA GLY A 47 -0.38 12.25 0.41
C GLY A 47 0.14 10.83 0.64
N ASN A 48 -0.71 9.82 0.44
CA ASN A 48 -0.36 8.41 0.60
C ASN A 48 0.61 7.88 -0.48
N VAL A 49 0.74 8.57 -1.62
CA VAL A 49 1.70 8.26 -2.70
C VAL A 49 2.82 9.30 -2.72
N LEU A 50 2.49 10.58 -2.52
CA LEU A 50 3.49 11.66 -2.50
C LEU A 50 4.45 11.52 -1.33
N GLY A 51 3.99 11.06 -0.17
CA GLY A 51 4.83 10.76 0.99
C GLY A 51 5.96 9.77 0.66
N PRO A 52 5.66 8.52 0.26
CA PRO A 52 6.69 7.53 -0.07
C PRO A 52 7.51 7.92 -1.28
N LEU A 53 6.94 8.63 -2.26
CA LEU A 53 7.72 9.18 -3.37
C LEU A 53 8.78 10.18 -2.86
N ALA A 54 8.38 11.16 -2.04
CA ALA A 54 9.30 12.15 -1.49
C ALA A 54 10.36 11.51 -0.58
N ALA A 55 9.95 10.58 0.30
CA ALA A 55 10.87 9.84 1.17
C ALA A 55 11.84 8.98 0.35
N TRP A 56 11.36 8.28 -0.68
CA TRP A 56 12.22 7.50 -1.57
C TRP A 56 13.23 8.39 -2.28
N LEU A 57 12.81 9.50 -2.88
CA LEU A 57 13.72 10.44 -3.54
C LEU A 57 14.76 11.05 -2.58
N ALA A 58 14.41 11.26 -1.32
CA ALA A 58 15.34 11.80 -0.32
C ALA A 58 16.40 10.80 0.15
N TYR A 59 16.14 9.49 0.04
CA TYR A 59 16.98 8.45 0.64
C TYR A 59 17.55 7.42 -0.35
N ARG A 60 17.04 7.34 -1.59
CA ARG A 60 17.39 6.31 -2.58
C ARG A 60 18.87 6.23 -2.94
N ASP A 61 19.56 7.36 -2.96
CA ASP A 61 20.97 7.41 -3.37
C ASP A 61 21.93 7.04 -2.21
N ARG A 62 21.41 6.77 -1.01
CA ARG A 62 22.23 6.42 0.17
C ARG A 62 22.65 4.96 0.18
N SER A 63 21.76 4.04 -0.20
CA SER A 63 22.02 2.61 -0.23
C SER A 63 21.03 1.87 -1.12
N HIS A 64 21.42 0.69 -1.60
CA HIS A 64 20.53 -0.18 -2.38
C HIS A 64 19.31 -0.65 -1.58
N VAL A 65 19.46 -0.88 -0.27
CA VAL A 65 18.36 -1.30 0.60
C VAL A 65 17.30 -0.19 0.71
N LEU A 66 17.72 1.07 0.81
CA LEU A 66 16.79 2.21 0.87
C LEU A 66 16.11 2.48 -0.48
N ASP A 67 16.81 2.29 -1.60
CA ASP A 67 16.19 2.31 -2.93
C ASP A 67 15.10 1.23 -3.03
N ASP A 68 15.40 0.00 -2.60
CA ASP A 68 14.48 -1.13 -2.63
C ASP A 68 13.25 -0.91 -1.72
N GLN A 69 13.45 -0.47 -0.47
CA GLN A 69 12.34 -0.20 0.46
C GLN A 69 11.47 0.98 0.00
N GLY A 70 12.08 2.00 -0.61
CA GLY A 70 11.36 3.13 -1.20
C GLY A 70 10.48 2.72 -2.37
N LYS A 71 11.04 1.95 -3.32
CA LYS A 71 10.27 1.36 -4.43
C LYS A 71 9.14 0.47 -3.92
N GLU A 72 9.41 -0.37 -2.92
CA GLU A 72 8.44 -1.31 -2.36
C GLU A 72 7.25 -0.58 -1.70
N ALA A 73 7.51 0.45 -0.90
CA ALA A 73 6.47 1.30 -0.32
C ALA A 73 5.67 2.04 -1.39
N LEU A 74 6.34 2.63 -2.38
CA LEU A 74 5.67 3.37 -3.46
C LEU A 74 4.81 2.45 -4.34
N ASN A 75 5.35 1.29 -4.73
CA ASN A 75 4.65 0.27 -5.50
C ASN A 75 3.38 -0.22 -4.78
N PHE A 76 3.47 -0.43 -3.46
CA PHE A 76 2.32 -0.84 -2.67
C PHE A 76 1.23 0.22 -2.67
N GLN A 77 1.58 1.48 -2.43
CA GLN A 77 0.62 2.58 -2.39
C GLN A 77 -0.05 2.82 -3.75
N LEU A 78 0.68 2.67 -4.85
CA LEU A 78 0.11 2.69 -6.20
C LEU A 78 -0.84 1.51 -6.46
N SER A 79 -0.49 0.32 -5.95
CA SER A 79 -1.33 -0.87 -6.07
C SER A 79 -2.66 -0.72 -5.31
N VAL A 80 -2.61 -0.23 -4.08
CA VAL A 80 -3.80 0.09 -3.28
C VAL A 80 -4.67 1.14 -3.96
N TRP A 81 -4.06 2.16 -4.58
CA TRP A 81 -4.77 3.15 -5.37
C TRP A 81 -5.52 2.52 -6.56
N LEU A 82 -4.84 1.65 -7.31
CA LEU A 82 -5.46 0.93 -8.43
C LEU A 82 -6.62 0.06 -7.96
N TYR A 83 -6.43 -0.72 -6.89
CA TYR A 83 -7.50 -1.56 -6.34
C TYR A 83 -8.70 -0.75 -5.89
N SER A 84 -8.45 0.37 -5.20
CA SER A 84 -9.50 1.29 -4.75
C SER A 84 -10.25 1.90 -5.93
N PHE A 85 -9.54 2.28 -6.99
CA PHE A 85 -10.13 2.82 -8.21
C PHE A 85 -11.02 1.78 -8.93
N LEU A 86 -10.54 0.55 -9.10
CA LEU A 86 -11.31 -0.52 -9.76
C LEU A 86 -12.56 -0.90 -8.97
N VAL A 87 -12.45 -0.99 -7.64
CA VAL A 87 -13.60 -1.23 -6.75
C VAL A 87 -14.58 -0.06 -6.82
N GLY A 88 -14.10 1.18 -6.78
CA GLY A 88 -14.95 2.37 -6.94
C GLY A 88 -15.71 2.37 -8.27
N LEU A 89 -15.03 2.03 -9.38
CA LEU A 89 -15.65 1.92 -10.70
C LEU A 89 -16.72 0.83 -10.75
N LEU A 90 -16.45 -0.33 -10.15
CA LEU A 90 -17.42 -1.42 -10.03
C LEU A 90 -18.68 -0.96 -9.29
N PHE A 91 -18.53 -0.36 -8.11
CA PHE A 91 -19.67 0.10 -7.33
C PHE A 91 -20.43 1.26 -7.99
N PHE A 92 -19.72 2.15 -8.69
CA PHE A 92 -20.34 3.19 -9.52
C PHE A 92 -21.19 2.59 -10.64
N ALA A 93 -20.70 1.56 -11.33
CA ALA A 93 -21.45 0.87 -12.37
C ALA A 93 -22.69 0.16 -11.80
N LEU A 94 -22.54 -0.58 -10.70
CA LEU A 94 -23.66 -1.27 -10.03
C LEU A 94 -24.74 -0.30 -9.56
N PHE A 95 -24.35 0.84 -8.98
CA PHE A 95 -25.29 1.88 -8.57
C PHE A 95 -26.01 2.49 -9.78
N SER A 96 -25.27 2.74 -10.87
CA SER A 96 -25.83 3.29 -12.12
C SER A 96 -26.86 2.36 -12.76
N LEU A 97 -26.69 1.04 -12.66
CA LEU A 97 -27.69 0.07 -13.12
C LEU A 97 -29.03 0.22 -12.38
N GLY A 98 -29.00 0.53 -11.08
CA GLY A 98 -30.22 0.82 -10.33
C GLY A 98 -30.92 2.09 -10.79
N LEU A 99 -30.17 3.14 -11.15
CA LEU A 99 -30.72 4.36 -11.73
C LEU A 99 -31.37 4.09 -13.11
N LEU A 100 -30.73 3.28 -13.95
CA LEU A 100 -31.30 2.84 -15.23
C LEU A 100 -32.57 2.00 -15.04
N GLY A 101 -32.58 1.10 -14.05
CA GLY A 101 -33.80 0.37 -13.67
C GLY A 101 -34.91 1.29 -13.17
N GLY A 102 -34.55 2.34 -12.43
CA GLY A 102 -35.45 3.42 -12.02
C GLY A 102 -36.12 4.12 -13.21
N LEU A 103 -35.30 4.53 -14.18
CA LEU A 103 -35.78 5.15 -15.42
C LEU A 103 -36.68 4.21 -16.22
N PHE A 104 -36.29 2.94 -16.34
CA PHE A 104 -37.09 1.93 -17.03
C PHE A 104 -38.46 1.76 -16.36
N GLY A 105 -38.49 1.61 -15.03
CA GLY A 105 -39.73 1.47 -14.27
C GLY A 105 -40.68 2.67 -14.44
N ALA A 106 -40.12 3.88 -14.51
CA ALA A 106 -40.89 5.09 -14.82
C ALA A 106 -41.44 5.07 -16.25
N ALA A 107 -40.63 4.65 -17.23
CA ALA A 107 -41.03 4.59 -18.64
C ALA A 107 -42.06 3.48 -18.93
N SER A 108 -42.05 2.38 -18.17
CA SER A 108 -42.99 1.26 -18.32
C SER A 108 -44.32 1.48 -17.59
N GLY A 109 -44.52 2.62 -16.92
CA GLY A 109 -45.72 2.91 -16.12
C GLY A 109 -45.78 2.16 -14.78
N SER A 110 -44.69 1.49 -14.38
CA SER A 110 -44.59 0.71 -13.15
C SER A 110 -43.73 1.45 -12.12
N SER A 111 -44.32 2.44 -11.45
CA SER A 111 -43.63 3.26 -10.44
C SER A 111 -43.02 2.44 -9.31
N GLU A 112 -43.68 1.34 -8.90
CA GLU A 112 -43.19 0.43 -7.88
C GLU A 112 -41.84 -0.21 -8.26
N LEU A 113 -41.69 -0.66 -9.51
CA LEU A 113 -40.45 -1.25 -10.00
C LEU A 113 -39.32 -0.20 -10.07
N GLY A 114 -39.65 1.03 -10.48
CA GLY A 114 -38.68 2.12 -10.53
C GLY A 114 -38.18 2.51 -9.14
N VAL A 115 -39.10 2.62 -8.17
CA VAL A 115 -38.78 2.88 -6.76
C VAL A 115 -37.93 1.74 -6.19
N LEU A 116 -38.33 0.49 -6.38
CA LEU A 116 -37.57 -0.68 -5.91
C LEU A 116 -36.14 -0.69 -6.50
N ALA A 117 -35.98 -0.38 -7.78
CA ALA A 117 -34.67 -0.35 -8.42
C ALA A 117 -33.75 0.70 -7.79
N ILE A 118 -34.23 1.92 -7.58
CA ILE A 118 -33.43 3.03 -7.00
C ILE A 118 -33.10 2.78 -5.54
N PHE A 119 -34.11 2.47 -4.71
CA PHE A 119 -33.88 2.28 -3.28
C PHE A 119 -33.15 0.97 -2.99
N GLY A 120 -33.42 -0.09 -3.77
CA GLY A 120 -32.72 -1.36 -3.70
C GLY A 120 -31.24 -1.21 -4.06
N SER A 121 -30.91 -0.50 -5.15
CA SER A 121 -29.51 -0.25 -5.52
C SER A 121 -28.79 0.64 -4.52
N LEU A 122 -29.47 1.64 -3.95
CA LEU A 122 -28.91 2.50 -2.91
C LEU A 122 -28.62 1.70 -1.63
N ALA A 123 -29.58 0.89 -1.17
CA ALA A 123 -29.41 0.03 0.00
C ALA A 123 -28.29 -0.99 -0.22
N ALA A 124 -28.26 -1.65 -1.39
CA ALA A 124 -27.21 -2.59 -1.75
C ALA A 124 -25.83 -1.89 -1.84
N PHE A 125 -25.77 -0.68 -2.42
CA PHE A 125 -24.55 0.10 -2.47
C PHE A 125 -23.99 0.27 -1.07
N PHE A 126 -24.74 0.82 -0.11
CA PHE A 126 -24.21 0.99 1.25
C PHE A 126 -23.91 -0.32 1.96
N ALA A 127 -24.75 -1.34 1.81
CA ALA A 127 -24.57 -2.64 2.45
C ALA A 127 -23.26 -3.33 2.05
N PHE A 128 -22.82 -3.18 0.79
CA PHE A 128 -21.61 -3.83 0.28
C PHE A 128 -20.41 -2.87 0.16
N PHE A 129 -20.63 -1.63 -0.24
CA PHE A 129 -19.56 -0.64 -0.42
C PHE A 129 -18.88 -0.30 0.90
N ILE A 130 -19.63 -0.11 1.99
CA ILE A 130 -19.07 0.28 3.28
C ILE A 130 -18.11 -0.80 3.82
N PRO A 131 -18.50 -2.09 3.93
CA PRO A 131 -17.58 -3.12 4.40
C PRO A 131 -16.34 -3.28 3.52
N VAL A 132 -16.52 -3.26 2.19
CA VAL A 132 -15.39 -3.39 1.25
C VAL A 132 -14.44 -2.20 1.38
N SER A 133 -14.96 -0.98 1.48
CA SER A 133 -14.15 0.22 1.64
C SER A 133 -13.42 0.25 2.98
N LEU A 134 -14.06 -0.23 4.05
CA LEU A 134 -13.42 -0.35 5.36
C LEU A 134 -12.22 -1.30 5.31
N VAL A 135 -12.36 -2.45 4.63
CA VAL A 135 -11.25 -3.39 4.43
C VAL A 135 -10.14 -2.75 3.61
N LEU A 136 -10.47 -2.07 2.51
CA LEU A 136 -9.48 -1.38 1.66
C LEU A 136 -8.75 -0.26 2.37
N TRP A 137 -9.37 0.38 3.38
CA TRP A 137 -8.73 1.42 4.17
C TRP A 137 -7.91 0.86 5.34
N ALA A 138 -8.42 -0.17 6.03
CA ALA A 138 -7.74 -0.78 7.17
C ALA A 138 -6.55 -1.66 6.76
N PHE A 139 -6.66 -2.43 5.69
CA PHE A 139 -5.62 -3.37 5.28
C PHE A 139 -4.26 -2.69 5.02
N PRO A 140 -4.16 -1.61 4.23
CA PRO A 140 -2.92 -0.89 4.01
C PRO A 140 -2.28 -0.36 5.30
N LEU A 141 -3.10 0.12 6.24
CA LEU A 141 -2.61 0.60 7.53
C LEU A 141 -1.99 -0.53 8.36
N VAL A 142 -2.62 -1.71 8.38
CA VAL A 142 -2.09 -2.88 9.09
C VAL A 142 -0.76 -3.32 8.50
N VAL A 143 -0.66 -3.49 7.18
CA VAL A 143 0.59 -3.95 6.56
C VAL A 143 1.70 -2.90 6.64
N MET A 144 1.36 -1.61 6.63
CA MET A 144 2.30 -0.52 6.89
C MET A 144 2.86 -0.59 8.32
N LEU A 145 2.01 -0.83 9.32
CA LEU A 145 2.48 -1.03 10.69
C LEU A 145 3.40 -2.24 10.81
N LEU A 146 3.09 -3.35 10.11
CA LEU A 146 3.98 -4.51 10.05
C LEU A 146 5.32 -4.18 9.37
N ALA A 147 5.32 -3.32 8.34
CA ALA A 147 6.55 -2.84 7.69
C ALA A 147 7.42 -2.05 8.66
N VAL A 148 6.83 -1.11 9.39
CA VAL A 148 7.50 -0.33 10.44
C VAL A 148 8.12 -1.25 11.50
N ILE A 149 7.36 -2.24 11.99
CA ILE A 149 7.87 -3.20 12.99
C ILE A 149 9.07 -3.99 12.45
N ARG A 150 9.00 -4.52 11.22
CA ARG A 150 10.10 -5.31 10.64
C ARG A 150 11.34 -4.48 10.37
N VAL A 151 11.16 -3.28 9.81
CA VAL A 151 12.27 -2.38 9.50
C VAL A 151 12.97 -1.88 10.77
N ASN A 152 12.20 -1.65 11.85
CA ASN A 152 12.78 -1.34 13.16
C ASN A 152 13.66 -2.48 13.71
N GLN A 153 13.32 -3.74 13.39
CA GLN A 153 14.11 -4.93 13.73
C GLN A 153 15.31 -5.13 12.78
N GLY A 154 15.57 -4.20 11.86
CA GLY A 154 16.63 -4.33 10.86
C GLY A 154 16.29 -5.31 9.73
N ARG A 155 15.01 -5.61 9.49
CA ARG A 155 14.56 -6.50 8.41
C ARG A 155 13.75 -5.75 7.36
N ALA A 156 14.16 -5.87 6.11
CA ALA A 156 13.45 -5.38 4.95
C ALA A 156 12.04 -5.97 4.90
N TYR A 157 11.07 -5.15 4.53
CA TYR A 157 9.68 -5.55 4.37
C TYR A 157 9.33 -5.65 2.88
N ARG A 158 8.44 -6.59 2.56
CA ARG A 158 7.79 -6.71 1.25
C ARG A 158 6.29 -6.71 1.48
N TYR A 159 5.59 -5.79 0.82
CA TYR A 159 4.16 -5.66 0.96
C TYR A 159 3.43 -6.78 0.22
N PRO A 160 2.45 -7.42 0.86
CA PRO A 160 1.56 -8.34 0.15
C PRO A 160 0.72 -7.56 -0.87
N LEU A 161 0.35 -8.21 -1.97
CA LEU A 161 -0.49 -7.63 -3.03
C LEU A 161 0.12 -6.36 -3.68
N SER A 162 1.44 -6.18 -3.58
CA SER A 162 2.16 -5.10 -4.27
C SER A 162 2.48 -5.49 -5.71
N ILE A 163 2.07 -4.66 -6.67
CA ILE A 163 2.45 -4.76 -8.07
C ILE A 163 3.76 -3.99 -8.25
N ARG A 164 4.76 -4.60 -8.91
CA ARG A 164 6.07 -3.98 -9.14
C ARG A 164 6.05 -3.07 -10.37
N TRP A 165 5.58 -1.84 -10.18
CA TRP A 165 5.59 -0.79 -11.20
C TRP A 165 7.02 -0.30 -11.48
N ILE A 166 7.75 -0.04 -10.40
CA ILE A 166 9.14 0.42 -10.43
C ILE A 166 10.03 -0.76 -10.06
N ARG A 167 11.06 -1.01 -10.89
CA ARG A 167 12.03 -2.10 -10.73
C ARG A 167 13.39 -1.59 -10.27
#